data_AF-A0A7V9CUI4-F1
#
_entry.id   AF-A0A7V9CUI4-F1
#
_cell.length_a   1.000
_cell.length_b   1.000
_cell.length_c   1.000
_cell.angle_alpha   90.00
_cell.angle_beta   90.00
_cell.angle_gamma   90.00
#
_symmetry.space_group_name_H-M   'P 1'
#
loop_
_entity.id
_entity.type
_entity.pdbx_description
1 polymer ?
#
loop_
_entity_poly.entity_id
_entity_poly.type
_entity_poly.pdbx_seq_one_letter_code
_entity_poly.pdbx_strand_id
1 'polypeptide(L)' 'MPIVSVQDLLGAGLEEYDRLVAEVGDQAPPGLILRAAGPTERGWRTIDVWESKV' A
#
# COMPACT_ATOMS: atom_id res chain seq x y z
N MET A 1 11.30 8.51 14.17
CA MET A 1 10.16 9.30 13.65
C MET A 1 9.53 8.53 12.50
N PRO A 2 8.22 8.18 12.49
CA PRO A 2 7.63 7.38 11.41
C PRO A 2 7.72 8.05 10.03
N ILE A 3 7.79 7.25 8.97
CA ILE A 3 7.81 7.70 7.57
C ILE A 3 6.49 7.31 6.91
N VAL A 4 5.88 8.23 6.17
CA VAL A 4 4.67 7.97 5.38
C VAL A 4 5.06 7.86 3.91
N SER A 5 4.67 6.75 3.28
CA SER A 5 4.76 6.54 1.84
C SER A 5 3.36 6.57 1.25
N VAL A 6 3.17 7.35 0.18
CA VAL A 6 1.93 7.43 -0.59
C VAL A 6 2.24 7.05 -2.02
N GLN A 7 1.56 6.04 -2.54
CA GLN A 7 1.75 5.57 -3.92
C GLN A 7 0.40 5.54 -4.65
N ASP A 8 0.38 6.15 -5.84
CA ASP A 8 -0.77 6.15 -6.73
C ASP A 8 -0.54 5.17 -7.88
N LEU A 9 -1.44 4.19 -7.99
CA LEU A 9 -1.51 3.21 -9.07
C LEU A 9 -2.58 3.68 -10.06
N LEU A 10 -2.16 4.51 -11.02
CA LEU A 10 -3.06 5.11 -12.00
C LEU A 10 -3.70 4.04 -12.89
N GLY A 11 -5.02 4.09 -13.03
CA GLY A 11 -5.79 3.13 -13.83
C GLY A 11 -5.96 1.74 -13.19
N ALA A 12 -5.37 1.48 -12.02
CA ALA A 12 -5.59 0.23 -11.30
C ALA A 12 -6.96 0.24 -10.60
N GLY A 13 -7.69 -0.87 -10.72
CA GLY A 13 -8.90 -1.15 -9.99
C GLY A 13 -8.69 -2.17 -8.87
N LEU A 14 -9.80 -2.64 -8.30
CA LEU A 14 -9.79 -3.64 -7.24
C LEU A 14 -9.14 -4.96 -7.69
N GLU A 15 -9.43 -5.43 -8.91
CA GLU A 15 -8.91 -6.71 -9.40
C GLU A 15 -7.38 -6.71 -9.57
N GLU A 16 -6.80 -5.61 -10.07
CA GLU A 16 -5.34 -5.48 -10.17
C GLU A 16 -4.69 -5.43 -8.78
N TYR A 17 -5.32 -4.74 -7.83
CA TYR A 17 -4.83 -4.65 -6.46
C TYR A 17 -4.92 -6.01 -5.74
N ASP A 18 -6.04 -6.72 -5.85
CA ASP A 18 -6.22 -8.04 -5.25
C ASP A 18 -5.22 -9.04 -5.82
N ARG A 19 -4.93 -8.98 -7.12
CA ARG A 19 -3.88 -9.80 -7.74
C ARG A 19 -2.50 -9.50 -7.16
N LEU A 20 -2.17 -8.22 -6.97
CA LEU A 20 -0.90 -7.80 -6.36
C LEU A 20 -0.79 -8.32 -4.92
N VAL A 21 -1.85 -8.20 -4.13
CA VAL A 21 -1.88 -8.71 -2.74
C VAL A 21 -1.74 -10.22 -2.72
N ALA A 22 -2.40 -10.94 -3.63
CA ALA A 22 -2.28 -12.39 -3.75
C ALA A 22 -0.85 -12.84 -4.11
N GLU A 23 -0.12 -12.07 -4.91
CA GLU A 23 1.27 -12.37 -5.29
C GLU A 23 2.27 -12.05 -4.17
N VAL A 24 2.08 -10.92 -3.48
CA VAL A 24 2.99 -10.46 -2.40
C VAL A 24 2.71 -11.18 -1.07
N GLY A 25 1.47 -11.59 -0.84
CA GLY A 25 1.00 -12.23 0.39
C GLY A 25 0.60 -11.26 1.50
N ASP A 26 -0.16 -11.77 2.47
CA ASP A 26 -0.77 -10.97 3.55
C ASP A 26 0.17 -10.66 4.72
N GLN A 27 1.41 -11.15 4.70
CA GLN A 27 2.34 -10.86 5.78
C GLN A 27 2.86 -9.44 5.68
N ALA A 28 2.50 -8.62 6.67
CA ALA A 28 3.06 -7.29 6.85
C ALA A 28 4.59 -7.37 7.00
N PRO A 29 5.37 -6.64 6.18
CA PRO A 29 6.81 -6.60 6.33
C PRO A 29 7.24 -5.98 7.69
N PRO A 30 8.38 -6.38 8.26
CA PRO A 30 8.88 -5.78 9.50
C PRO A 30 8.99 -4.26 9.42
N GLY A 31 8.50 -3.58 10.45
CA GLY A 31 8.48 -2.12 10.54
C GLY A 31 7.29 -1.46 9.81
N LEU A 32 6.40 -2.21 9.15
CA LEU A 32 5.13 -1.66 8.69
C LEU A 32 4.18 -1.47 9.89
N ILE A 33 3.83 -0.22 10.18
CA ILE A 33 2.94 0.15 11.28
C ILE A 33 1.48 0.10 10.81
N LEU A 34 1.21 0.62 9.62
CA LEU A 34 -0.13 0.67 9.04
C LEU A 34 -0.02 0.64 7.52
N ARG A 35 -0.94 -0.09 6.88
CA ARG A 35 -1.24 0.00 5.45
C ARG A 35 -2.71 0.30 5.27
N ALA A 36 -3.02 1.32 4.49
CA ALA A 36 -4.34 1.59 3.98
C ALA A 36 -4.30 1.56 2.46
N ALA A 37 -5.27 0.91 1.83
CA ALA A 37 -5.35 0.83 0.38
C ALA A 37 -6.82 0.97 -0.05
N GLY A 38 -7.05 1.68 -1.15
CA GLY A 38 -8.42 1.91 -1.61
C GLY A 38 -8.52 2.61 -2.95
N PRO A 39 -9.74 2.66 -3.51
CA PRO A 39 -10.00 3.32 -4.78
C PRO A 39 -9.92 4.84 -4.65
N THR A 40 -9.59 5.49 -5.76
CA THR A 40 -9.57 6.93 -5.98
C THR A 40 -10.21 7.24 -7.34
N GLU A 41 -10.48 8.51 -7.63
CA GLU A 41 -11.00 8.93 -8.94
C GLU A 41 -10.09 8.55 -10.13
N ARG A 42 -8.79 8.32 -9.88
CA ARG A 42 -7.77 8.09 -10.92
C ARG A 42 -7.20 6.67 -10.94
N GLY A 43 -7.68 5.78 -10.07
CA GLY A 43 -7.14 4.43 -9.90
C GLY A 43 -7.10 4.03 -8.43
N TRP A 44 -6.02 3.42 -7.97
CA TRP A 44 -5.88 2.92 -6.61
C TRP A 44 -4.76 3.66 -5.86
N ARG A 45 -4.90 3.83 -4.55
CA ARG A 45 -3.87 4.43 -3.69
C ARG A 45 -3.51 3.50 -2.56
N THR A 46 -2.21 3.41 -2.26
CA THR A 46 -1.71 2.82 -1.02
C THR A 46 -1.04 3.89 -0.17
N ILE A 47 -1.29 3.83 1.14
CA ILE A 47 -0.69 4.68 2.15
C ILE A 47 -0.09 3.74 3.19
N ASP A 48 1.23 3.77 3.31
CA ASP A 48 1.95 2.96 4.28
C ASP A 48 2.67 3.86 5.28
N VAL A 49 2.53 3.55 6.57
CA VAL A 49 3.27 4.16 7.67
C VAL A 49 4.32 3.18 8.14
N TRP A 50 5.58 3.59 8.11
CA TRP A 50 6.73 2.77 8.44
C TRP A 50 7.45 3.28 9.67
N GLU A 51 8.03 2.36 10.43
CA GLU A 51 9.13 2.69 11.33
C GLU A 51 10.29 3.30 10.53
N SER A 52 10.91 4.31 11.13
CA SER A 52 12.13 4.87 10.58
C SER A 52 13.34 3.99 10.92
N LYS A 53 14.28 3.91 9.98
CA LYS A 53 15.60 3.28 10.18
C LYS A 53 16.67 4.25 10.68
N VAL A 54 16.35 5.54 10.77
CA VAL A 54 17.15 6.60 11.42
C VAL A 54 16.69 6.85 12.84
#